data_AF-A0A349Z957-F1
#
_entry.id   AF-A0A349Z957-F1
#
_cell.length_a   1.000
_cell.length_b   1.000
_cell.length_c   1.000
_cell.angle_alpha   90.00
_cell.angle_beta   90.00
_cell.angle_gamma   90.00
#
_symmetry.space_group_name_H-M   'P 1'
#
loop_
_entity.id
_entity.type
_entity.pdbx_description
1 polymer ?
#
loop_
_entity_poly.entity_id
_entity_poly.type
_entity_poly.pdbx_seq_one_letter_code
_entity_poly.pdbx_strand_id
1 'polypeptide(L)'
;MLLSSLIALGLLALAFGLALGYAAVRFKVEGDPLVDQVDAILPQTQCGQCGYPGCRPYAEAIANGDDINKCPPGGESTIKELAELMGVEAKPLDAAHGEDAAPKVAYIREDECIGCT
;
A
#
# COMPACT_ATOMS: atom_id res chain seq x y z
N MET A 1 5.54 -46.43 26.26
CA MET A 1 6.48 -45.88 25.25
C MET A 1 5.74 -44.99 24.25
N LEU A 2 4.81 -45.51 23.44
CA LEU A 2 4.04 -44.70 22.46
C LEU A 2 3.27 -43.51 23.05
N LEU A 3 2.56 -43.71 24.17
CA LEU A 3 1.79 -42.64 24.82
C LEU A 3 2.67 -41.50 25.34
N SER A 4 3.82 -41.84 25.94
CA SER A 4 4.79 -40.85 26.44
C SER A 4 5.38 -40.02 25.31
N SER A 5 5.68 -40.65 24.16
CA SER A 5 6.18 -39.94 22.98
C SER A 5 5.14 -39.00 22.38
N LEU A 6 3.87 -39.43 22.29
CA LEU A 6 2.77 -38.59 21.81
C LEU A 6 2.56 -37.36 22.71
N ILE A 7 2.58 -37.55 24.03
CA ILE A 7 2.45 -36.45 24.99
C ILE A 7 3.64 -35.49 24.89
N ALA A 8 4.87 -36.02 24.82
CA ALA A 8 6.08 -35.21 24.71
C ALA A 8 6.06 -34.34 23.45
N LEU A 9 5.72 -34.92 22.29
CA LEU A 9 5.62 -34.19 21.02
C LEU A 9 4.49 -33.16 21.04
N GLY A 10 3.33 -33.50 21.62
CA GLY A 10 2.19 -32.59 21.73
C GLY A 10 2.50 -31.36 22.60
N LEU A 11 3.13 -31.56 23.75
CA LEU A 11 3.55 -30.46 24.63
C LEU A 11 4.61 -29.57 23.98
N LEU A 12 5.56 -30.18 23.27
CA LEU A 12 6.60 -29.45 22.55
C LEU A 12 5.98 -28.59 21.43
N ALA A 13 5.07 -29.16 20.65
CA ALA A 13 4.35 -28.45 19.58
C ALA A 13 3.51 -27.30 20.14
N LEU A 14 2.80 -27.51 21.25
CA LEU A 14 2.05 -26.47 21.94
C LEU A 14 2.97 -25.34 22.42
N ALA A 15 4.09 -25.69 23.07
CA ALA A 15 5.03 -24.72 23.61
C ALA A 15 5.65 -23.85 22.50
N PHE A 16 6.15 -24.46 21.42
CA PHE A 16 6.71 -23.71 20.30
C PHE A 16 5.64 -22.94 19.54
N GLY A 17 4.45 -23.50 19.34
CA GLY A 17 3.34 -22.81 18.68
C GLY A 17 2.91 -21.55 19.44
N LEU A 18 2.77 -21.64 20.76
CA LEU A 18 2.48 -20.48 21.61
C LEU A 18 3.62 -19.47 21.61
N ALA A 19 4.87 -19.91 21.71
CA ALA A 19 6.02 -19.02 21.71
C ALA A 19 6.16 -18.25 20.39
N LEU A 20 6.06 -18.95 19.25
CA LEU A 20 6.15 -18.33 17.92
C LEU A 20 4.93 -17.44 17.63
N GLY A 21 3.72 -17.88 17.99
CA GLY A 21 2.51 -17.07 17.85
C GLY A 21 2.57 -15.78 18.67
N TYR A 22 3.04 -15.87 19.93
CA TYR A 22 3.26 -14.71 20.77
C TYR A 22 4.32 -13.78 20.18
N ALA A 23 5.45 -14.33 19.72
CA ALA A 23 6.50 -13.54 19.09
C ALA A 23 5.99 -12.81 17.83
N ALA A 24 5.21 -13.46 16.98
CA ALA A 24 4.67 -12.86 15.76
C ALA A 24 3.75 -11.67 16.05
N VAL A 25 2.90 -11.74 17.09
CA VAL A 25 2.02 -10.63 17.49
C VAL A 25 2.81 -9.55 18.20
N ARG A 26 3.69 -9.93 19.14
CA ARG A 26 4.41 -8.98 19.99
C ARG A 26 5.48 -8.20 19.24
N PHE A 27 6.11 -8.80 18.22
CA PHE A 27 7.15 -8.18 17.41
C PHE A 27 6.66 -7.80 16.01
N LYS A 28 5.35 -7.65 15.81
CA LYS A 28 4.80 -7.08 14.58
C LYS A 28 5.36 -5.67 14.42
N VAL A 29 6.18 -5.46 13.40
CA VAL A 29 6.67 -4.13 13.03
C VAL A 29 5.51 -3.42 12.34
N GLU A 30 4.98 -2.39 12.97
CA GLU A 30 4.09 -1.43 12.31
C GLU A 30 4.93 -0.67 11.28
N GLY A 31 4.39 -0.46 10.07
CA GLY A 31 5.10 0.18 8.97
C GLY A 31 5.55 1.60 9.31
N ASP A 32 6.30 2.23 8.41
CA ASP A 32 6.61 3.65 8.56
C ASP A 32 5.28 4.45 8.53
N PRO A 33 4.91 5.12 9.63
CA PRO A 33 3.64 5.84 9.70
C PRO A 33 3.54 6.94 8.65
N LEU A 34 4.66 7.48 8.16
CA LEU A 34 4.66 8.46 7.07
C LEU A 34 4.27 7.81 5.74
N VAL A 35 4.81 6.64 5.43
CA VAL A 35 4.47 5.89 4.21
C VAL A 35 2.98 5.55 4.20
N ASP A 36 2.45 5.10 5.33
CA ASP A 36 1.02 4.76 5.45
C ASP A 36 0.12 6.00 5.24
N GLN A 37 0.53 7.17 5.73
CA GLN A 37 -0.19 8.44 5.52
C GLN A 37 -0.13 8.88 4.06
N VAL A 38 1.04 8.81 3.43
CA VAL A 38 1.20 9.15 2.01
C VAL A 38 0.40 8.20 1.12
N ASP A 39 0.46 6.89 1.39
CA ASP A 39 -0.30 5.88 0.63
C ASP A 39 -1.81 6.11 0.73
N ALA A 40 -2.31 6.51 1.90
CA ALA A 40 -3.72 6.83 2.09
C ALA A 40 -4.21 8.05 1.28
N ILE A 41 -3.31 8.99 0.94
CA ILE A 41 -3.63 10.18 0.10
C ILE A 41 -3.62 9.84 -1.39
N LEU A 42 -2.84 8.83 -1.81
CA LEU A 42 -2.76 8.42 -3.21
C LEU A 42 -4.10 7.81 -3.70
N PRO A 43 -4.42 7.92 -5.00
CA PRO A 43 -5.72 7.52 -5.54
C PRO A 43 -5.96 5.99 -5.60
N GLN A 44 -5.00 5.17 -5.13
CA GLN A 44 -5.10 3.70 -5.06
C GLN A 44 -5.50 3.00 -6.38
N THR A 45 -5.14 3.59 -7.52
CA THR A 45 -5.49 3.05 -8.85
C THR A 45 -4.54 1.96 -9.34
N GLN A 46 -3.36 1.82 -8.73
CA GLN A 46 -2.32 0.87 -9.11
C GLN A 46 -1.94 0.92 -10.61
N CYS A 47 -2.03 2.11 -11.21
CA CYS A 47 -1.87 2.28 -12.66
C CYS A 47 -0.42 2.33 -13.16
N GLY A 48 0.54 2.61 -12.27
CA GLY A 48 1.97 2.72 -12.57
C GLY A 48 2.41 3.89 -13.46
N GLN A 49 1.54 4.88 -13.68
CA GLN A 49 1.87 6.05 -14.53
C GLN A 49 2.97 6.94 -13.92
N CYS A 50 3.15 6.90 -12.60
CA CYS A 50 4.22 7.60 -11.89
C CYS A 50 5.60 6.92 -11.98
N GLY A 51 5.74 5.83 -12.75
CA GLY A 51 6.99 5.06 -12.88
C GLY A 51 7.21 4.02 -11.78
N TYR A 52 6.29 3.90 -10.82
CA TYR A 52 6.31 2.89 -9.75
C TYR A 52 5.31 1.76 -10.01
N PRO A 53 5.55 0.52 -9.54
CA PRO A 53 4.65 -0.60 -9.79
C PRO A 53 3.31 -0.52 -9.03
N GLY A 54 3.09 0.49 -8.18
CA GLY A 54 1.86 0.75 -7.46
C GLY A 54 1.95 1.99 -6.57
N CYS A 55 0.88 2.31 -5.85
CA CYS A 55 0.79 3.47 -4.96
C CYS A 55 1.77 3.35 -3.78
N ARG A 56 1.80 2.20 -3.08
CA ARG A 56 2.70 2.05 -1.92
C ARG A 56 4.19 2.23 -2.23
N PRO A 57 4.76 1.62 -3.28
CA PRO A 57 6.15 1.88 -3.66
C PRO A 57 6.44 3.36 -3.98
N TYR A 58 5.45 4.08 -4.52
CA TYR A 58 5.59 5.52 -4.72
C TYR A 58 5.50 6.29 -3.39
N ALA A 59 4.62 5.89 -2.47
CA ALA A 59 4.54 6.46 -1.12
C ALA A 59 5.84 6.27 -0.34
N GLU A 60 6.46 5.10 -0.44
CA GLU A 60 7.80 4.82 0.10
C GLU A 60 8.86 5.74 -0.53
N ALA A 61 8.82 5.95 -1.84
CA ALA A 61 9.75 6.86 -2.51
C ALA A 61 9.59 8.31 -2.02
N ILE A 62 8.36 8.81 -1.90
CA ILE A 62 8.04 10.14 -1.35
C ILE A 62 8.57 10.28 0.08
N ALA A 63 8.30 9.29 0.94
CA ALA A 63 8.80 9.31 2.32
C ALA A 63 10.33 9.32 2.39
N ASN A 64 11.01 8.76 1.38
CA ASN A 64 12.47 8.78 1.23
C ASN A 64 13.00 10.02 0.47
N GLY A 65 12.15 11.01 0.18
CA GLY A 65 12.55 12.30 -0.40
C GLY A 65 12.38 12.43 -1.92
N ASP A 66 11.63 11.53 -2.56
CA ASP A 66 11.26 11.69 -3.97
C ASP A 66 10.16 12.75 -4.16
N ASP A 67 9.97 13.21 -5.40
CA ASP A 67 9.00 14.25 -5.72
C ASP A 67 7.54 13.77 -5.56
N ILE A 68 6.70 14.64 -5.00
CA ILE A 68 5.27 14.41 -4.72
C ILE A 68 4.32 14.62 -5.92
N ASN A 69 4.85 15.09 -7.06
CA ASN A 69 4.07 15.55 -8.21
C ASN A 69 4.12 14.60 -9.41
N LYS A 70 4.37 13.30 -9.21
CA LYS A 70 4.48 12.32 -10.31
C LYS A 70 3.19 11.52 -10.54
N CYS A 71 2.10 11.79 -9.84
CA CYS A 71 0.85 10.99 -9.93
C CYS A 71 -0.24 11.69 -10.77
N PRO A 72 -0.30 11.45 -12.10
CA PRO A 72 -1.34 12.01 -12.96
C PRO A 72 -2.77 11.76 -12.50
N PRO A 73 -3.19 10.53 -12.10
CA PRO A 73 -4.58 10.28 -11.72
C PRO A 73 -4.98 10.92 -10.38
N GLY A 74 -4.02 11.34 -9.55
CA GLY A 74 -4.29 12.11 -8.33
C GLY A 74 -4.38 13.61 -8.58
N GLY A 75 -3.73 14.07 -9.65
CA GLY A 75 -3.77 15.46 -10.10
C GLY A 75 -3.31 16.46 -9.05
N GLU A 76 -3.71 17.71 -9.23
CA GLU A 76 -3.35 18.83 -8.36
C GLU A 76 -3.92 18.71 -6.93
N SER A 77 -5.04 18.00 -6.75
CA SER A 77 -5.62 17.75 -5.42
C SER A 77 -4.71 16.90 -4.55
N THR A 78 -4.28 15.74 -5.06
CA THR A 78 -3.38 14.83 -4.34
C THR A 78 -2.05 15.53 -4.05
N ILE A 79 -1.51 16.31 -5.00
CA ILE A 79 -0.26 17.04 -4.80
C ILE A 79 -0.36 18.03 -3.63
N LYS A 80 -1.47 18.77 -3.51
CA LYS A 80 -1.66 19.73 -2.42
C LYS A 80 -1.73 19.04 -1.06
N GLU A 81 -2.46 17.95 -0.96
CA GLU A 81 -2.57 17.17 0.28
C GLU A 81 -1.21 16.57 0.67
N LEU A 82 -0.46 16.04 -0.30
CA LEU A 82 0.90 15.56 -0.07
C LEU A 82 1.86 16.69 0.33
N ALA A 83 1.74 17.86 -0.28
CA ALA A 83 2.55 19.03 0.05
C ALA A 83 2.31 19.51 1.49
N GLU A 84 1.04 19.53 1.91
CA GLU A 84 0.66 19.86 3.29
C GLU A 84 1.19 18.81 4.29
N LEU A 85 1.03 17.52 3.98
CA LEU A 85 1.54 16.44 4.83
C LEU A 85 3.08 16.47 4.97
N MET A 86 3.78 16.67 3.86
CA MET A 86 5.24 16.63 3.79
C MET A 86 5.89 17.96 4.20
N GLY A 87 5.11 19.03 4.37
CA GLY A 87 5.61 20.36 4.71
C GLY A 87 6.46 20.99 3.59
N VAL A 88 6.14 20.70 2.33
CA VAL A 88 6.85 21.22 1.14
C VAL A 88 5.93 22.09 0.29
N GLU A 89 6.49 22.89 -0.61
CA GLU A 89 5.68 23.66 -1.56
C GLU A 89 5.07 22.74 -2.63
N ALA A 90 3.79 22.96 -2.95
CA ALA A 90 3.11 22.26 -4.03
C ALA A 90 3.71 22.67 -5.38
N LYS A 91 4.22 21.68 -6.12
CA LYS A 91 4.72 21.82 -7.49
C LYS A 91 3.61 21.44 -8.49
N PRO A 92 3.59 22.01 -9.71
CA PRO A 92 2.66 21.53 -10.74
C PRO A 92 2.93 20.06 -11.06
N LEU A 93 1.91 19.32 -11.51
CA LEU A 93 2.06 17.94 -11.97
C LEU A 93 3.22 17.80 -12.97
N ASP A 94 4.04 16.77 -12.77
CA ASP A 94 5.17 16.48 -13.65
C ASP A 94 4.67 16.03 -15.04
N ALA A 95 4.89 16.90 -16.02
CA ALA A 95 4.53 16.67 -17.41
C ALA A 95 5.20 15.43 -18.03
N ALA A 96 6.30 14.92 -17.46
CA ALA A 96 6.93 13.69 -17.91
C ALA A 96 6.11 12.43 -17.59
N HIS A 97 5.27 12.47 -16.54
CA HIS A 97 4.48 11.34 -16.08
C HIS A 97 3.03 11.34 -16.59
N GLY A 98 2.58 12.44 -17.20
CA GLY A 98 1.29 12.56 -17.86
C GLY A 98 0.54 13.82 -17.47
N GLU A 99 -0.71 13.90 -17.91
CA GLU A 99 -1.64 14.99 -17.59
C GLU A 99 -2.73 14.47 -16.66
N ASP A 100 -3.31 15.37 -15.86
CA ASP A 100 -4.53 15.09 -15.09
C ASP A 100 -5.68 14.81 -16.06
N ALA A 101 -5.97 13.53 -16.27
CA ALA A 101 -6.97 13.09 -17.22
C ALA A 101 -8.36 13.25 -16.61
N ALA A 102 -9.24 13.97 -17.32
CA ALA A 102 -10.61 14.15 -16.90
C ALA A 102 -11.31 12.79 -16.64
N PRO A 103 -12.18 12.71 -15.60
CA PRO A 103 -12.93 11.51 -15.28
C PRO A 103 -13.67 10.96 -16.51
N LYS A 104 -13.56 9.66 -16.75
CA LYS A 104 -14.24 8.96 -17.84
C LYS A 104 -15.39 8.13 -17.29
N VAL A 105 -16.48 8.05 -18.04
CA VAL A 105 -17.62 7.19 -17.71
C VAL A 105 -17.43 5.85 -18.42
N ALA A 106 -17.38 4.77 -17.64
CA ALA A 106 -17.42 3.40 -18.17
C ALA A 106 -18.87 2.91 -18.22
N TYR A 107 -19.26 2.27 -19.33
CA TYR A 107 -20.55 1.60 -19.46
C TYR A 107 -20.37 0.09 -19.31
N ILE A 108 -21.07 -0.52 -18.35
CA ILE A 108 -21.02 -1.96 -18.11
C ILE A 108 -22.05 -2.65 -19.01
N ARG A 109 -21.59 -3.65 -19.75
CA ARG A 109 -22.45 -4.54 -20.53
C ARG A 109 -22.76 -5.78 -19.71
N GLU A 110 -23.89 -5.74 -19.01
CA GLU A 110 -24.32 -6.79 -18.09
C GLU A 110 -24.45 -8.17 -18.76
N ASP A 111 -24.74 -8.21 -20.07
CA ASP A 111 -24.79 -9.44 -20.87
C ASP A 111 -23.42 -10.13 -21.04
N GLU A 112 -22.32 -9.41 -20.85
CA GLU A 112 -20.94 -9.91 -21.01
C GLU A 112 -20.18 -9.99 -19.67
N CYS A 113 -20.80 -9.58 -18.57
CA CYS A 113 -20.17 -9.58 -17.26
C CYS A 113 -20.02 -11.02 -16.71
N ILE A 114 -18.78 -11.47 -16.50
CA ILE A 114 -18.48 -12.80 -15.95
C ILE A 114 -18.39 -12.84 -14.41
N GLY A 115 -18.50 -11.69 -13.74
CA GLY A 115 -18.45 -11.59 -12.28
C GLY A 115 -17.07 -11.91 -11.67
N CYS A 116 -15.98 -11.43 -12.26
CA CYS A 116 -14.66 -11.58 -11.67
C CYS A 116 -14.55 -10.77 -10.36
N THR A 117 -14.02 -11.41 -9.32
CA THR A 117 -13.71 -10.84 -8.01
C THR A 117 -12.26 -10.41 -7.91
#